data_AF-A0A958P4U9-F1
#
_entry.id   AF-A0A958P4U9-F1
#
_cell.length_a   1.000
_cell.length_b   1.000
_cell.length_c   1.000
_cell.angle_alpha   90.00
_cell.angle_beta   90.00
_cell.angle_gamma   90.00
#
_symmetry.space_group_name_H-M   'P 1'
#
loop_
_entity.id
_entity.type
_entity.pdbx_description
1 polymer ?
#
loop_
_entity_poly.entity_id
_entity_poly.type
_entity_poly.pdbx_seq_one_letter_code
_entity_poly.pdbx_strand_id
1 'polypeptide(L)'
;IDFEYFIAKGNQYGIDVKEDFNKYIIEGRDIELNSKSFNPDYMLDFVQMPSFEKGYEVEYGDISIIKSVIKNSNAYKAGLRKGMIYLGAKNSYIFGNAWISDKPILVSVQIEGKQKTINYKPEGKLIRIQQFVKYH
;
A
#
# COMPACT_ATOMS: atom_id res chain seq x y z
N ILE A 1 12.66 -20.16 8.77
CA ILE A 1 12.57 -20.21 7.29
C ILE A 1 13.43 -19.07 6.79
N ASP A 2 14.56 -19.37 6.17
CA ASP A 2 15.43 -18.37 5.56
C ASP A 2 15.25 -18.37 4.03
N PHE A 3 15.87 -17.40 3.36
CA PHE A 3 15.73 -17.23 1.92
C PHE A 3 16.29 -18.42 1.12
N GLU A 4 17.37 -19.04 1.61
CA GLU A 4 17.96 -20.22 0.98
C GLU A 4 17.02 -21.44 1.05
N TYR A 5 16.34 -21.64 2.18
CA TYR A 5 15.29 -22.65 2.30
C TYR A 5 14.14 -22.40 1.31
N PHE A 6 13.73 -21.14 1.13
CA PHE A 6 12.66 -20.78 0.19
C PHE A 6 13.05 -21.07 -1.27
N ILE A 7 14.29 -20.73 -1.67
CA ILE A 7 14.83 -21.07 -2.98
C ILE A 7 14.89 -22.58 -3.19
N ALA A 8 15.46 -23.31 -2.21
CA ALA A 8 15.56 -24.76 -2.28
C ALA A 8 14.19 -25.43 -2.42
N LYS A 9 13.14 -24.87 -1.79
CA LYS A 9 11.77 -25.34 -1.92
C LYS A 9 11.15 -25.05 -3.28
N GLY A 10 11.31 -23.84 -3.83
CA GLY A 10 10.77 -23.54 -5.16
C GLY A 10 11.42 -24.35 -6.27
N ASN A 11 12.73 -24.61 -6.17
CA ASN A 11 13.43 -25.48 -7.11
C ASN A 11 12.86 -26.91 -7.14
N GLN A 12 12.33 -27.43 -6.03
CA GLN A 12 11.64 -28.75 -6.00
C GLN A 12 10.37 -28.77 -6.87
N TYR A 13 9.78 -27.61 -7.15
CA TYR A 13 8.62 -27.45 -8.02
C TYR A 13 8.98 -26.90 -9.40
N GLY A 14 10.28 -26.82 -9.75
CA GLY A 14 10.74 -26.29 -11.03
C GLY A 14 10.58 -24.77 -11.16
N ILE A 15 10.47 -24.05 -10.04
CA ILE A 15 10.34 -22.58 -10.00
C ILE A 15 11.73 -21.98 -9.78
N ASP A 16 12.17 -21.10 -10.67
CA ASP A 16 13.38 -20.30 -10.45
C ASP A 16 13.08 -19.10 -9.53
N VAL A 17 13.08 -19.38 -8.23
CA VAL A 17 12.81 -18.39 -7.19
C VAL A 17 13.80 -17.22 -7.24
N LYS A 18 15.06 -17.46 -7.60
CA LYS A 18 16.08 -16.40 -7.64
C LYS A 18 15.78 -15.42 -8.77
N GLU A 19 15.46 -15.95 -9.95
CA GLU A 19 15.10 -15.13 -11.10
C GLU A 19 13.83 -14.32 -10.82
N ASP A 20 12.79 -14.95 -10.28
CA ASP A 20 11.53 -14.27 -9.94
C ASP A 20 11.74 -13.18 -8.86
N PHE A 21 12.58 -13.45 -7.86
CA PHE A 21 12.89 -12.47 -6.84
C PHE A 21 13.63 -11.26 -7.43
N ASN A 22 14.59 -11.50 -8.32
CA ASN A 22 15.27 -10.40 -9.01
C ASN A 22 14.29 -9.58 -9.86
N LYS A 23 13.47 -10.24 -10.69
CA LYS A 23 12.53 -9.55 -11.59
C LYS A 23 11.48 -8.75 -10.83
N TYR A 24 10.79 -9.35 -9.86
CA TYR A 24 9.59 -8.76 -9.29
C TYR A 24 9.85 -7.99 -7.98
N ILE A 25 10.89 -8.35 -7.22
CA ILE A 25 11.19 -7.71 -5.94
C ILE A 25 12.30 -6.67 -6.08
N ILE A 26 13.42 -7.03 -6.71
CA ILE A 26 14.58 -6.13 -6.84
C ILE A 26 14.37 -5.11 -7.96
N GLU A 27 13.98 -5.57 -9.15
CA GLU A 27 13.75 -4.71 -10.31
C GLU A 27 12.34 -4.10 -10.34
N GLY A 28 11.42 -4.65 -9.54
CA GLY A 28 10.05 -4.15 -9.43
C GLY A 28 9.23 -4.27 -10.71
N ARG A 29 9.47 -5.31 -11.53
CA ARG A 29 8.65 -5.59 -12.73
C ARG A 29 7.23 -5.96 -12.32
N ASP A 30 6.26 -5.66 -13.20
CA ASP A 30 4.88 -6.09 -13.03
C ASP A 30 4.75 -7.61 -13.23
N ILE A 31 3.92 -8.24 -12.40
CA ILE A 31 3.49 -9.63 -12.60
C ILE A 31 2.31 -9.62 -13.56
N GLU A 32 2.50 -10.12 -14.78
CA GLU A 32 1.41 -10.28 -15.75
C GLU A 32 0.59 -11.52 -15.43
N LEU A 33 -0.72 -11.33 -15.25
CA LEU A 33 -1.65 -12.44 -15.06
C LEU A 33 -1.96 -13.07 -16.42
N ASN A 34 -1.82 -14.39 -16.52
CA ASN A 34 -2.23 -15.11 -17.72
C ASN A 34 -3.76 -15.24 -17.74
N SER A 35 -4.40 -14.73 -18.80
CA SER A 35 -5.87 -14.84 -19.00
C SER A 35 -6.42 -16.27 -18.91
N LYS A 36 -5.59 -17.31 -19.09
CA LYS A 36 -5.96 -18.73 -19.01
C LYS A 36 -5.71 -19.36 -17.62
N SER A 37 -5.35 -18.58 -16.61
CA SER A 37 -5.04 -19.08 -15.26
C SER A 37 -6.27 -19.58 -14.49
N PHE A 38 -7.47 -19.12 -14.84
CA PHE A 38 -8.73 -19.55 -14.23
C PHE A 38 -9.63 -20.26 -15.25
N ASN A 39 -10.74 -20.86 -14.76
CA ASN A 39 -11.72 -21.50 -15.62
C ASN A 39 -12.40 -20.47 -16.57
N PRO A 40 -13.08 -20.93 -17.64
CA PRO A 40 -13.70 -20.04 -18.63
C PRO A 40 -14.75 -19.06 -18.10
N ASP A 41 -15.25 -19.25 -16.87
CA ASP A 41 -16.21 -18.34 -16.24
C ASP A 41 -15.53 -17.09 -15.68
N TYR A 42 -14.20 -16.98 -15.76
CA TYR A 42 -13.46 -15.78 -15.38
C TYR A 42 -12.74 -15.18 -16.57
N MET A 43 -12.85 -13.86 -16.69
CA MET A 43 -12.12 -13.09 -17.69
C MET A 43 -11.11 -12.18 -16.98
N LEU A 44 -9.90 -12.09 -17.52
CA LEU A 44 -8.93 -11.08 -17.10
C LEU A 44 -9.38 -9.71 -17.62
N ASP A 45 -9.59 -8.78 -16.71
CA ASP A 45 -9.97 -7.40 -16.99
C ASP A 45 -8.97 -6.43 -16.35
N PHE A 46 -8.98 -5.19 -16.84
CA PHE A 46 -8.14 -4.12 -16.32
C PHE A 46 -9.00 -2.98 -15.80
N VAL A 47 -8.87 -2.68 -14.51
CA VAL A 47 -9.55 -1.55 -13.89
C VAL A 47 -8.56 -0.43 -13.59
N GLN A 48 -9.04 0.81 -13.72
CA GLN A 48 -8.32 1.97 -13.22
C GLN A 48 -8.82 2.29 -11.82
N MET A 49 -7.91 2.36 -10.86
CA MET A 49 -8.21 2.83 -9.51
C MET A 49 -7.09 3.69 -8.94
N PRO A 50 -7.38 4.60 -8.00
CA PRO A 50 -6.34 5.38 -7.34
C PRO A 50 -5.39 4.45 -6.58
N SER A 51 -4.09 4.66 -6.74
CA SER A 51 -3.08 4.03 -5.89
C SER A 51 -3.24 4.50 -4.44
N PHE A 52 -2.87 3.67 -3.47
CA PHE A 52 -2.79 4.12 -2.08
C PHE A 52 -1.65 5.12 -1.89
N GLU A 53 -1.96 6.34 -1.46
CA GLU A 53 -0.99 7.37 -1.09
C GLU A 53 -1.29 7.89 0.33
N LYS A 54 -0.52 7.40 1.30
CA LYS A 54 -0.60 7.87 2.69
C LYS A 54 -0.27 9.37 2.80
N GLY A 55 0.71 9.88 2.03
CA GLY A 55 1.02 11.31 1.96
C GLY A 55 1.86 11.88 3.12
N TYR A 56 2.30 11.06 4.08
CA TYR A 56 3.14 11.51 5.21
C TYR A 56 4.02 10.38 5.78
N GLU A 57 5.11 10.77 6.44
CA GLU A 57 5.98 9.89 7.20
C GLU A 57 5.94 10.21 8.68
N VAL A 58 6.13 9.17 9.50
CA VAL A 58 6.22 9.28 10.95
C VAL A 58 7.64 8.93 11.37
N GLU A 59 8.21 9.76 12.22
CA GLU A 59 9.41 9.43 12.98
C GLU A 59 8.95 8.90 14.34
N TYR A 60 9.28 7.64 14.62
CA TYR A 60 8.89 6.96 15.85
C TYR A 60 10.01 7.09 16.88
N GLY A 61 9.63 7.37 18.12
CA GLY A 61 10.50 7.53 19.29
C GLY A 61 9.64 7.76 20.53
N ASP A 62 10.23 8.24 21.61
CA ASP A 62 9.53 8.56 22.87
C ASP A 62 8.33 9.50 22.64
N ILE A 63 8.51 10.47 21.75
CA ILE A 63 7.43 11.26 21.16
C ILE A 63 7.49 11.00 19.65
N SER A 64 6.45 10.35 19.13
CA SER A 64 6.31 10.17 17.68
C SER A 64 5.89 11.48 17.02
N ILE A 65 6.50 11.83 15.90
CA ILE A 65 6.23 13.09 15.19
C ILE A 65 5.97 12.86 13.70
N ILE A 66 5.17 13.73 13.09
CA ILE A 66 5.03 13.80 11.64
C ILE A 66 6.33 14.37 11.07
N LYS A 67 7.18 13.50 10.51
CA LYS A 67 8.50 13.84 9.98
C LYS A 67 8.41 14.67 8.71
N SER A 68 7.53 14.26 7.82
CA SER A 68 7.34 14.86 6.50
C SER A 68 5.89 14.70 6.05
N VAL A 69 5.41 15.65 5.24
CA VAL A 69 4.12 15.58 4.56
C VAL A 69 4.34 15.97 3.11
N ILE A 70 3.92 15.13 2.18
CA ILE A 70 4.09 15.37 0.75
C ILE A 70 3.27 16.60 0.35
N LYS A 71 3.92 17.60 -0.26
CA LYS A 71 3.25 18.83 -0.70
C LYS A 71 2.15 18.49 -1.71
N ASN A 72 0.98 19.12 -1.58
CA ASN A 72 -0.22 18.91 -2.40
C ASN A 72 -0.91 17.52 -2.29
N SER A 73 -0.42 16.63 -1.43
CA SER A 73 -1.11 15.36 -1.13
C SER A 73 -2.45 15.61 -0.42
N ASN A 74 -3.32 14.60 -0.38
CA ASN A 74 -4.57 14.67 0.36
C ASN A 74 -4.34 14.87 1.86
N ALA A 75 -3.28 14.29 2.42
CA ALA A 75 -2.86 14.51 3.81
C ALA A 75 -2.52 15.99 4.06
N TYR A 76 -1.76 16.62 3.16
CA TYR A 76 -1.43 18.04 3.25
C TYR A 76 -2.66 18.94 3.12
N LYS A 77 -3.52 18.67 2.13
CA LYS A 77 -4.78 19.42 1.92
C LYS A 77 -5.71 19.33 3.12
N ALA A 78 -5.77 18.17 3.78
CA ALA A 78 -6.55 17.95 5.01
C ALA A 78 -5.96 18.62 6.26
N GLY A 79 -4.79 19.25 6.14
CA GLY A 79 -4.20 20.07 7.20
C GLY A 79 -3.11 19.36 8.01
N LEU A 80 -2.65 18.18 7.60
CA LEU A 80 -1.50 17.54 8.26
C LEU A 80 -0.23 18.33 7.97
N ARG A 81 0.61 18.54 8.98
CA ARG A 81 1.85 19.32 8.88
C ARG A 81 3.00 18.60 9.56
N LYS A 82 4.21 18.82 9.04
CA LYS A 82 5.46 18.41 9.69
C LYS A 82 5.52 19.00 11.11
N GLY A 83 6.05 18.23 12.04
CA GLY A 83 6.26 18.64 13.44
C GLY A 83 5.04 18.45 14.35
N MET A 84 3.87 18.08 13.81
CA MET A 84 2.75 17.64 14.65
C MET A 84 3.13 16.36 15.42
N ILE A 85 2.74 16.27 16.69
CA ILE A 85 2.94 15.06 17.48
C ILE A 85 1.96 14.00 16.97
N TYR A 86 2.45 12.85 16.57
CA TYR A 86 1.67 11.73 16.08
C TYR A 86 1.18 10.87 17.24
N LEU A 87 -0.13 10.73 17.38
CA LEU A 87 -0.76 9.94 18.44
C LEU A 87 -1.25 8.57 17.94
N GLY A 88 -1.36 8.41 16.62
CA GLY A 88 -1.84 7.17 16.01
C GLY A 88 -2.62 7.43 14.73
N ALA A 89 -2.95 6.35 14.02
CA ALA A 89 -3.84 6.42 12.88
C ALA A 89 -4.70 5.16 12.77
N LYS A 90 -5.91 5.32 12.23
CA LYS A 90 -6.82 4.24 11.88
C LYS A 90 -6.91 4.14 10.35
N ASN A 91 -7.17 2.93 9.85
CA ASN A 91 -7.30 2.64 8.42
C ASN A 91 -6.05 3.06 7.61
N SER A 92 -4.85 2.98 8.19
CA SER A 92 -3.60 3.60 7.70
C SER A 92 -2.49 2.61 7.38
N TYR A 93 -2.76 1.30 7.40
CA TYR A 93 -1.74 0.27 7.28
C TYR A 93 -1.42 -0.05 5.82
N ILE A 94 -0.15 0.15 5.45
CA ILE A 94 0.42 -0.21 4.14
C ILE A 94 0.89 -1.67 4.06
N PHE A 95 1.14 -2.30 5.22
CA PHE A 95 1.69 -3.67 5.32
C PHE A 95 0.65 -4.76 5.57
N GLY A 96 -0.63 -4.41 5.56
CA GLY A 96 -1.71 -5.39 5.65
C GLY A 96 -2.73 -5.10 4.56
N ASN A 97 -3.50 -6.12 4.17
CA ASN A 97 -4.71 -5.99 3.33
C ASN A 97 -5.85 -5.20 4.04
N ALA A 98 -5.49 -4.25 4.92
CA ALA A 98 -6.33 -3.69 5.98
C ALA A 98 -6.65 -2.20 5.79
N TRP A 99 -6.26 -1.60 4.65
CA TRP A 99 -6.88 -0.34 4.24
C TRP A 99 -8.18 -0.67 3.50
N ILE A 100 -9.29 -0.19 4.05
CA ILE A 100 -10.60 -0.28 3.43
C ILE A 100 -10.75 0.94 2.53
N SER A 101 -10.82 0.71 1.21
CA SER A 101 -10.73 1.74 0.18
C SER A 101 -11.86 2.76 0.20
N ASP A 102 -13.02 2.37 0.73
CA ASP A 102 -14.18 3.24 0.92
C ASP A 102 -14.08 4.14 2.17
N LYS A 103 -13.09 3.91 3.04
CA LYS A 103 -12.93 4.65 4.30
C LYS A 103 -11.74 5.62 4.25
N PRO A 104 -11.88 6.80 4.87
CA PRO A 104 -10.75 7.71 5.04
C PRO A 104 -9.72 7.12 6.02
N ILE A 105 -8.47 7.59 5.90
CA ILE A 105 -7.49 7.51 6.97
C ILE A 105 -7.89 8.52 8.04
N LEU A 106 -7.80 8.12 9.32
CA LEU A 106 -7.96 9.02 10.46
C LEU A 106 -6.62 9.12 11.19
N VAL A 107 -5.97 10.28 11.14
CA VAL A 107 -4.70 10.55 11.82
C VAL A 107 -4.97 11.39 13.07
N SER A 108 -4.67 10.84 14.23
CA SER A 108 -4.71 11.58 15.50
C SER A 108 -3.37 12.27 15.71
N VAL A 109 -3.40 13.58 15.89
CA VAL A 109 -2.22 14.40 16.18
C VAL A 109 -2.46 15.33 17.36
N GLN A 110 -1.39 15.83 17.95
CA GLN A 110 -1.45 16.95 18.89
C GLN A 110 -0.77 18.19 18.28
N ILE A 111 -1.45 19.32 18.38
CA ILE A 111 -0.99 20.65 17.98
C ILE A 111 -1.33 21.64 19.10
N GLU A 112 -0.33 22.41 19.55
CA GLU A 112 -0.52 23.42 20.62
C GLU A 112 -1.18 22.84 21.88
N GLY A 113 -0.80 21.62 22.26
CA GLY A 113 -1.36 20.94 23.44
C GLY A 113 -2.78 20.36 23.26
N LYS A 114 -3.40 20.53 22.08
CA LYS A 114 -4.74 20.01 21.78
C LYS A 114 -4.66 18.84 20.81
N GLN A 115 -5.43 17.80 21.11
CA GLN A 115 -5.60 16.68 20.19
C GLN A 115 -6.55 17.08 19.05
N LYS A 116 -6.17 16.73 17.82
CA LYS A 116 -6.95 16.91 16.61
C LYS A 116 -6.93 15.61 15.80
N THR A 117 -8.07 15.27 15.22
CA THR A 117 -8.15 14.19 14.23
C THR A 117 -8.21 14.79 12.83
N ILE A 118 -7.30 14.38 11.96
CA ILE A 118 -7.24 14.76 10.55
C ILE A 118 -7.71 13.57 9.73
N ASN A 119 -8.70 13.78 8.86
CA ASN A 119 -9.24 12.73 8.01
C ASN A 119 -9.07 13.08 6.52
N TYR A 120 -8.76 12.07 5.72
CA TYR A 120 -8.64 12.20 4.26
C TYR A 120 -8.66 10.83 3.58
N LYS A 121 -8.99 10.81 2.29
CA LYS A 121 -8.85 9.61 1.46
C LYS A 121 -7.41 9.50 0.93
N PRO A 122 -6.74 8.34 1.09
CA PRO A 122 -5.36 8.16 0.64
C PRO A 122 -5.31 7.80 -0.85
N GLU A 123 -5.97 8.60 -1.68
CA GLU A 123 -6.03 8.42 -3.13
C GLU A 123 -4.86 9.16 -3.79
N GLY A 124 -3.95 8.40 -4.40
CA GLY A 124 -2.87 8.88 -5.23
C GLY A 124 -3.24 8.89 -6.71
N LYS A 125 -2.24 8.67 -7.58
CA LYS A 125 -2.43 8.59 -9.03
C LYS A 125 -3.28 7.39 -9.43
N LEU A 126 -4.03 7.49 -10.53
CA LEU A 126 -4.69 6.33 -11.12
C LEU A 126 -3.64 5.33 -11.60
N ILE A 127 -3.83 4.07 -11.22
CA ILE A 127 -3.04 2.93 -11.66
C ILE A 127 -3.96 1.92 -12.33
N ARG A 128 -3.41 1.20 -13.30
CA ARG A 128 -4.10 0.12 -14.00
C ARG A 128 -3.80 -1.19 -13.26
N ILE A 129 -4.85 -1.86 -12.80
CA ILE A 129 -4.73 -3.12 -12.06
C ILE A 129 -5.40 -4.24 -12.86
N GLN A 130 -4.72 -5.38 -12.92
CA GLN A 130 -5.25 -6.62 -13.46
C GLN A 130 -6.15 -7.31 -12.43
N GLN A 131 -7.36 -7.69 -12.82
CA GLN A 131 -8.26 -8.47 -11.97
C GLN A 131 -9.01 -9.53 -12.79
N PHE A 132 -9.33 -10.67 -12.16
CA PHE A 132 -10.27 -11.62 -12.74
C PHE A 132 -11.69 -11.27 -12.31
N VAL A 133 -12.57 -11.13 -13.29
CA VAL A 133 -14.01 -10.90 -13.07
C VAL A 133 -14.79 -12.12 -13.52
N LYS A 134 -15.80 -12.51 -12.74
CA LYS A 134 -16.70 -13.59 -13.13
C LYS A 134 -17.59 -13.11 -14.27
N TYR A 135 -17.53 -13.81 -15.39
CA TYR A 135 -18.36 -13.60 -16.55
C TYR A 135 -19.64 -14.43 -16.40
N HIS A 136 -20.80 -13.82 -16.68
CA HIS A 136 -22.12 -14.45 -16.60
C HIS A 136 -22.62 -14.88 -17.97
#